data_AF-A0A183VCW7-F1
#
_entry.id   AF-A0A183VCW7-F1
#
_cell.length_a   1.000
_cell.length_b   1.000
_cell.length_c   1.000
_cell.angle_alpha   90.00
_cell.angle_beta   90.00
_cell.angle_gamma   90.00
#
_symmetry.space_group_name_H-M   'P 1'
#
loop_
_entity.id
_entity.type
_entity.pdbx_description
1 polymer ?
#
loop_
_entity_poly.entity_id
_entity_poly.type
_entity_poly.pdbx_seq_one_letter_code
_entity_poly.pdbx_strand_id
1 'polypeptide(L)'
;MLKLPGLASFANNSCFQVWRHGDRSPTTTFPTDPHQEDAWPLGWGQLTPALRLRELVFLNKANLQRGMDQQVHLGNALYEEYVVKNRFLSTSLSFNEMYVRSTDVNRTLISAYSNLIGMYYNRSNAVVNEDYPDNPRWPPHLVPFPVHTIAKDRDYVGDPLAPNCPRRDWLLEMSQRAPEFIKLRNDNQVGKVS
;
A
#
# COMPACT_ATOMS: atom_id res chain seq x y z
N MET A 1 -3.89 -13.77 -14.78
CA MET A 1 -3.99 -12.59 -15.66
C MET A 1 -5.47 -12.35 -15.93
N LEU A 2 -6.13 -11.56 -15.08
CA LEU A 2 -7.56 -11.25 -15.24
C LEU A 2 -7.68 -10.12 -16.27
N LYS A 3 -8.15 -10.46 -17.48
CA LYS A 3 -8.70 -9.49 -18.42
C LYS A 3 -10.00 -8.97 -17.81
N LEU A 4 -10.07 -7.69 -17.48
CA LEU A 4 -11.34 -7.01 -17.26
C LEU A 4 -11.93 -6.67 -18.64
N PRO A 5 -13.18 -7.06 -18.92
CA PRO A 5 -13.79 -6.85 -20.22
C PRO A 5 -14.09 -5.36 -20.42
N GLY A 6 -13.82 -4.85 -21.62
CA GLY A 6 -14.24 -3.51 -21.99
C GLY A 6 -15.76 -3.39 -21.95
N LEU A 7 -16.24 -2.28 -21.41
CA LEU A 7 -17.52 -1.68 -21.76
C LEU A 7 -17.63 -0.27 -21.18
N ALA A 8 -18.18 0.59 -22.03
CA ALA A 8 -18.66 1.94 -21.81
C ALA A 8 -17.61 3.06 -21.78
N SER A 9 -17.65 3.84 -22.87
CA SER A 9 -17.55 5.30 -22.80
C SER A 9 -18.50 5.78 -21.70
N PHE A 10 -17.98 5.90 -20.49
CA PHE A 10 -18.59 6.70 -19.44
C PHE A 10 -17.82 8.00 -19.42
N ALA A 11 -18.46 9.07 -19.84
CA ALA A 11 -18.06 10.44 -19.54
C ALA A 11 -18.20 10.69 -18.02
N ASN A 12 -17.38 10.01 -17.22
CA ASN A 12 -17.13 10.34 -15.83
C ASN A 12 -15.71 10.90 -15.77
N ASN A 13 -15.60 12.21 -15.54
CA ASN A 13 -14.33 12.93 -15.38
C ASN A 13 -13.60 12.58 -14.07
N SER A 14 -13.79 11.38 -13.52
CA SER A 14 -13.25 11.00 -12.22
C SER A 14 -12.97 9.50 -12.17
N CYS A 15 -11.81 9.14 -11.63
CA CYS A 15 -11.38 7.78 -11.40
C CYS A 15 -11.04 7.62 -9.91
N PHE A 16 -11.50 6.54 -9.29
CA PHE A 16 -11.18 6.20 -7.90
C PHE A 16 -10.29 4.96 -7.88
N GLN A 17 -9.19 5.03 -7.13
CA GLN A 17 -8.28 3.92 -6.96
C GLN A 17 -8.11 3.58 -5.48
N VAL A 18 -8.26 2.30 -5.17
CA VAL A 18 -8.04 1.75 -3.84
C VAL A 18 -7.11 0.56 -3.98
N TRP A 19 -5.96 0.64 -3.32
CA TRP A 19 -4.98 -0.44 -3.29
C TRP A 19 -4.65 -0.81 -1.84
N ARG A 20 -3.96 -1.95 -1.68
CA ARG A 20 -3.35 -2.32 -0.41
C ARG A 20 -1.92 -1.79 -0.37
N HIS A 21 -1.40 -1.58 0.84
CA HIS A 21 0.03 -1.38 1.07
C HIS A 21 0.87 -2.50 0.43
N GLY A 22 2.14 -2.22 0.12
CA GLY A 22 3.08 -3.25 -0.33
C GLY A 22 3.44 -4.26 0.76
N ASP A 23 4.27 -5.23 0.43
CA ASP A 23 4.82 -6.22 1.35
C ASP A 23 5.44 -5.60 2.63
N ARG A 24 5.30 -6.30 3.76
CA ARG A 24 5.62 -5.77 5.10
C ARG A 24 6.07 -6.87 6.05
N SER A 25 6.71 -6.50 7.16
CA SER A 25 6.90 -7.41 8.29
C SER A 25 5.56 -7.81 8.95
N PRO A 26 5.50 -8.94 9.67
CA PRO A 26 4.36 -9.33 10.47
C PRO A 26 3.97 -8.22 11.45
N THR A 27 2.68 -8.12 11.80
CA THR A 27 2.19 -7.17 12.81
C THR A 27 2.19 -7.74 14.22
N THR A 28 2.32 -9.07 14.32
CA THR A 28 2.43 -9.89 15.52
C THR A 28 2.76 -11.31 15.06
N THR A 29 3.17 -12.17 15.97
CA THR A 29 3.36 -13.60 15.72
C THR A 29 2.90 -14.43 16.92
N PHE A 30 2.96 -15.76 16.80
CA PHE A 30 2.62 -16.68 17.88
C PHE A 30 3.80 -16.82 18.88
N PRO A 31 3.53 -17.14 20.16
CA PRO A 31 4.55 -17.07 21.21
C PRO A 31 5.78 -17.95 21.00
N THR A 32 5.64 -19.07 20.28
CA THR A 32 6.73 -20.03 20.02
C THR A 32 7.45 -19.79 18.69
N ASP A 33 7.16 -18.68 18.00
CA ASP A 33 7.89 -18.32 16.78
C ASP A 33 9.35 -18.00 17.12
N PRO A 34 10.34 -18.69 16.53
CA PRO A 34 11.75 -18.34 16.74
C PRO A 34 12.13 -16.98 16.15
N HIS A 35 11.31 -16.38 15.29
CA HIS A 35 11.55 -15.09 14.64
C HIS A 35 10.64 -13.99 15.22
N GLN A 36 11.05 -13.46 16.36
CA GLN A 36 10.38 -12.36 17.04
C GLN A 36 10.67 -11.00 16.35
N GLU A 37 10.28 -9.89 16.98
CA GLU A 37 10.37 -8.54 16.38
C GLU A 37 11.80 -8.16 15.95
N ASP A 38 12.81 -8.59 16.71
CA ASP A 38 14.23 -8.35 16.45
C ASP A 38 14.74 -8.99 15.14
N ALA A 39 14.06 -10.03 14.65
CA ALA A 39 14.36 -10.63 13.35
C ALA A 39 13.97 -9.73 12.17
N TRP A 40 13.22 -8.64 12.41
CA TRP A 40 12.76 -7.70 11.39
C TRP A 40 13.50 -6.36 11.53
N PRO A 41 14.33 -5.94 10.56
CA PRO A 41 15.19 -4.76 10.70
C PRO A 41 14.47 -3.43 11.00
N LEU A 42 13.19 -3.33 10.62
CA LEU A 42 12.35 -2.16 10.88
C LEU A 42 11.32 -2.43 12.00
N GLY A 43 11.36 -3.59 12.65
CA GLY A 43 10.35 -4.05 13.60
C GLY A 43 9.06 -4.51 12.92
N TRP A 44 8.01 -4.69 13.72
CA TRP A 44 6.73 -5.22 13.24
C TRP A 44 5.89 -4.20 12.45
N GLY A 45 5.11 -4.73 11.50
CA GLY A 45 4.09 -4.03 10.74
C GLY A 45 4.61 -2.98 9.76
N GLN A 46 5.92 -2.86 9.57
CA GLN A 46 6.57 -1.88 8.71
C GLN A 46 6.64 -2.34 7.26
N LEU A 47 6.46 -1.40 6.33
CA LEU A 47 6.64 -1.66 4.91
C LEU A 47 8.10 -1.99 4.64
N THR A 48 8.35 -3.06 3.90
CA THR A 48 9.71 -3.47 3.65
C THR A 48 10.33 -2.65 2.53
N PRO A 49 11.58 -2.16 2.70
CA PRO A 49 12.28 -1.50 1.61
C PRO A 49 12.63 -2.53 0.54
N ALA A 50 13.02 -2.07 -0.64
CA ALA A 50 13.73 -2.93 -1.59
C ALA A 50 15.07 -3.33 -0.95
N LEU A 51 15.14 -4.52 -0.36
CA LEU A 51 16.40 -5.06 0.14
C LEU A 51 17.33 -5.25 -1.06
N ARG A 52 18.25 -4.31 -1.29
CA ARG A 52 19.37 -4.55 -2.19
C ARG A 52 20.17 -5.70 -1.61
N LEU A 53 20.18 -6.80 -2.35
CA LEU A 53 21.10 -7.92 -2.22
C LEU A 53 22.55 -7.40 -2.30
N ARG A 54 23.11 -6.82 -1.23
CA ARG A 54 24.57 -6.66 -1.11
C ARG A 54 25.22 -7.72 -0.21
N GLU A 55 24.44 -8.51 0.50
CA GLU A 55 24.91 -9.67 1.29
C GLU A 55 24.16 -10.98 1.01
N LEU A 56 23.32 -11.03 -0.03
CA LEU A 56 22.50 -12.20 -0.38
C LEU A 56 22.83 -12.75 -1.78
N VAL A 57 24.12 -12.81 -2.12
CA VAL A 57 24.58 -13.57 -3.30
C VAL A 57 24.54 -15.09 -3.05
N PHE A 58 24.33 -15.54 -1.80
CA PHE A 58 24.51 -16.95 -1.43
C PHE A 58 23.24 -17.75 -1.10
N LEU A 59 22.05 -17.14 -1.06
CA LEU A 59 20.82 -17.89 -0.78
C LEU A 59 19.82 -17.65 -1.89
N ASN A 60 19.46 -18.73 -2.61
CA ASN A 60 18.29 -18.84 -3.49
C ASN A 60 16.97 -18.60 -2.70
N LYS A 61 16.80 -17.43 -2.08
CA LYS A 61 15.61 -17.03 -1.35
C LYS A 61 14.79 -16.08 -2.22
N ALA A 62 13.79 -16.65 -2.89
CA ALA A 62 12.79 -15.94 -3.69
C ALA A 62 11.89 -14.96 -2.90
N ASN A 63 12.05 -14.86 -1.57
CA ASN A 63 11.25 -14.00 -0.71
C ASN A 63 12.05 -12.76 -0.29
N LEU A 64 12.45 -11.98 -1.30
CA LEU A 64 13.01 -10.66 -1.09
C LEU A 64 11.85 -9.72 -0.74
N GLN A 65 11.87 -9.23 0.49
CA GLN A 65 10.94 -8.25 1.00
C GLN A 65 11.06 -6.96 0.16
N ARG A 66 9.94 -6.54 -0.44
CA ARG A 66 9.89 -5.62 -1.60
C ARG A 66 8.71 -4.66 -1.56
N GLY A 67 8.24 -4.26 -0.37
CA GLY A 67 7.03 -3.45 -0.23
C GLY A 67 7.06 -2.11 -0.97
N MET A 68 8.15 -1.36 -0.84
CA MET A 68 8.34 -0.10 -1.57
C MET A 68 8.43 -0.35 -3.09
N ASP A 69 9.19 -1.36 -3.50
CA ASP A 69 9.40 -1.72 -4.92
C ASP A 69 8.09 -2.12 -5.62
N GLN A 70 7.25 -2.90 -4.94
CA GLN A 70 5.93 -3.27 -5.46
C GLN A 70 5.06 -2.04 -5.72
N GLN A 71 5.13 -1.03 -4.85
CA GLN A 71 4.37 0.20 -5.02
C GLN A 71 4.93 1.09 -6.13
N VAL A 72 6.25 1.12 -6.31
CA VAL A 72 6.87 1.78 -7.47
C VAL A 72 6.39 1.12 -8.77
N HIS A 73 6.36 -0.21 -8.85
CA HIS A 73 5.84 -0.92 -10.03
C HIS A 73 4.35 -0.65 -10.28
N LEU A 74 3.53 -0.61 -9.22
CA LEU A 74 2.13 -0.24 -9.33
C LEU A 74 1.97 1.20 -9.82
N GLY A 75 2.73 2.15 -9.25
CA GLY A 75 2.74 3.55 -9.69
C GLY A 75 3.12 3.69 -11.17
N ASN A 76 4.14 2.97 -11.62
CA ASN A 76 4.50 2.93 -13.04
C ASN A 76 3.33 2.46 -13.90
N ALA A 77 2.67 1.36 -13.52
CA ALA A 77 1.51 0.85 -14.26
C ALA A 77 0.34 1.87 -14.30
N LEU A 78 0.12 2.61 -13.21
CA LEU A 78 -0.89 3.67 -13.15
C LEU A 78 -0.51 4.86 -14.06
N TYR A 79 0.76 5.24 -14.14
CA TYR A 79 1.21 6.28 -15.07
C TYR A 79 1.01 5.85 -16.53
N GLU A 80 1.41 4.62 -16.88
CA GLU A 80 1.20 4.09 -18.23
C GLU A 80 -0.28 4.07 -18.61
N GLU A 81 -1.15 3.71 -17.67
CA GLU A 81 -2.58 3.67 -17.92
C GLU A 81 -3.19 5.08 -18.01
N TYR A 82 -2.99 5.93 -17.00
CA TYR A 82 -3.71 7.19 -16.86
C TYR A 82 -3.06 8.38 -17.54
N VAL A 83 -1.74 8.42 -17.67
CA VAL A 83 -1.03 9.53 -18.32
C VAL A 83 -0.77 9.19 -19.79
N VAL A 84 -0.21 8.02 -20.08
CA VAL A 84 0.25 7.67 -21.43
C VAL A 84 -0.89 7.21 -22.33
N LYS A 85 -1.61 6.15 -21.95
CA LYS A 85 -2.66 5.55 -22.80
C LYS A 85 -3.93 6.38 -22.83
N ASN A 86 -4.48 6.71 -21.66
CA ASN A 86 -5.78 7.37 -21.58
C ASN A 86 -5.69 8.90 -21.57
N ARG A 87 -4.51 9.48 -21.34
CA ARG A 87 -4.30 10.94 -21.24
C ARG A 87 -5.30 11.61 -20.29
N PHE A 88 -5.64 10.88 -19.23
CA PHE A 88 -6.57 11.29 -18.18
C PHE A 88 -5.90 12.23 -17.17
N LEU A 89 -4.62 12.00 -16.89
CA LEU A 89 -3.78 12.86 -16.05
C LEU A 89 -2.69 13.54 -16.89
N SER A 90 -2.24 14.71 -16.44
CA SER A 90 -1.14 15.45 -17.05
C SER A 90 0.19 14.71 -16.93
N THR A 91 1.11 14.98 -17.88
CA THR A 91 2.47 14.42 -17.85
C THR A 91 3.28 14.95 -16.67
N SER A 92 3.05 16.22 -16.30
CA SER A 92 3.56 16.81 -15.07
C SER A 92 2.55 16.66 -13.94
N LEU A 93 3.06 16.47 -12.72
CA LEU A 93 2.27 16.33 -11.52
C LEU A 93 1.44 17.60 -11.27
N SER A 94 0.12 17.46 -11.15
CA SER A 94 -0.81 18.57 -10.86
C SER A 94 -1.58 18.31 -9.58
N PHE A 95 -1.52 19.27 -8.64
CA PHE A 95 -2.25 19.20 -7.36
C PHE A 95 -3.77 19.29 -7.51
N ASN A 96 -4.27 19.73 -8.67
CA ASN A 96 -5.69 19.89 -8.93
C ASN A 96 -6.33 18.66 -9.60
N GLU A 97 -5.51 17.72 -10.08
CA GLU A 97 -5.98 16.54 -10.84
C GLU A 97 -6.10 15.28 -9.96
N MET A 98 -5.44 15.26 -8.81
CA MET A 98 -5.36 14.08 -7.95
C MET A 98 -5.56 14.43 -6.48
N TYR A 99 -6.18 13.51 -5.75
CA TYR A 99 -6.26 13.56 -4.31
C TYR A 99 -5.80 12.21 -3.75
N VAL A 100 -4.78 12.21 -2.90
CA VAL A 100 -4.24 11.00 -2.30
C VAL A 100 -4.58 10.97 -0.82
N ARG A 101 -5.25 9.90 -0.40
CA ARG A 101 -5.61 9.64 1.00
C ARG A 101 -5.03 8.30 1.43
N SER A 102 -4.52 8.25 2.65
CA SER A 102 -4.00 7.04 3.28
C SER A 102 -4.54 6.87 4.69
N THR A 103 -4.63 5.64 5.17
CA THR A 103 -4.85 5.39 6.60
C THR A 103 -3.60 5.76 7.41
N ASP A 104 -3.79 6.17 8.66
CA ASP A 104 -2.73 6.66 9.54
C ASP A 104 -1.89 5.50 10.12
N VAL A 105 -1.13 4.85 9.22
CA VAL A 105 -0.17 3.81 9.56
C VAL A 105 1.04 3.95 8.64
N ASN A 106 2.25 3.84 9.20
CA ASN A 106 3.51 4.02 8.45
C ASN A 106 3.52 3.27 7.10
N ARG A 107 3.11 2.00 7.09
CA ARG A 107 3.16 1.18 5.87
C ARG A 107 2.27 1.69 4.73
N THR A 108 1.13 2.30 5.03
CA THR A 108 0.19 2.81 4.02
C THR A 108 0.62 4.19 3.54
N LEU A 109 1.14 5.04 4.44
CA LEU A 109 1.72 6.33 4.08
C LEU A 109 2.95 6.16 3.17
N ILE A 110 3.89 5.30 3.56
CA ILE A 110 5.09 5.02 2.77
C ILE A 110 4.72 4.35 1.44
N SER A 111 3.70 3.48 1.42
CA SER A 111 3.21 2.89 0.17
C SER A 111 2.68 3.96 -0.79
N ALA A 112 1.91 4.93 -0.30
CA ALA A 112 1.39 6.02 -1.12
C ALA A 112 2.53 6.84 -1.76
N TYR A 113 3.54 7.21 -0.98
CA TYR A 113 4.71 7.93 -1.52
C TYR A 113 5.52 7.09 -2.50
N SER A 114 5.72 5.79 -2.22
CA SER A 114 6.41 4.87 -3.15
C SER A 114 5.66 4.72 -4.47
N ASN A 115 4.32 4.72 -4.41
CA ASN A 115 3.46 4.70 -5.59
C ASN A 115 3.58 6.00 -6.40
N LEU A 116 3.51 7.16 -5.73
CA LEU A 116 3.71 8.48 -6.35
C LEU A 116 5.09 8.61 -7.00
N ILE A 117 6.13 8.06 -6.37
CA ILE A 117 7.47 7.97 -6.96
C ILE A 117 7.42 7.14 -8.26
N GLY A 118 6.77 5.96 -8.22
CA GLY A 118 6.58 5.15 -9.43
C GLY A 118 5.83 5.87 -10.55
N MET A 119 4.89 6.76 -10.19
CA MET A 119 4.13 7.55 -11.16
C MET A 119 4.93 8.71 -11.75
N TYR A 120 5.54 9.58 -10.94
CA TYR A 120 6.03 10.89 -11.43
C TYR A 120 7.51 11.18 -11.21
N TYR A 121 8.20 10.40 -10.37
CA TYR A 121 9.62 10.67 -10.11
C TYR A 121 10.45 10.49 -11.37
N ASN A 122 11.24 11.52 -11.71
CA ASN A 122 12.09 11.54 -12.91
C ASN A 122 11.33 11.31 -14.23
N ARG A 123 10.04 11.71 -14.29
CA ARG A 123 9.21 11.67 -15.50
C ARG A 123 8.59 13.01 -15.86
N SER A 124 8.31 13.83 -14.85
CA SER A 124 7.81 15.18 -15.06
C SER A 124 8.91 16.07 -15.65
N ASN A 125 8.50 17.08 -16.40
CA ASN A 125 9.39 18.18 -16.82
C ASN A 125 9.63 19.15 -15.66
N ALA A 126 9.82 18.63 -14.43
CA ALA A 126 9.97 19.45 -13.24
C ALA A 126 11.26 20.28 -13.33
N VAL A 127 11.11 21.59 -13.14
CA VAL A 127 12.18 22.57 -13.28
C VAL A 127 12.75 22.89 -11.89
N VAL A 128 14.08 22.89 -11.80
CA VAL A 128 14.80 23.28 -10.58
C VAL A 128 14.54 24.76 -10.26
N ASN A 129 14.36 25.07 -8.98
CA ASN A 129 13.95 26.39 -8.46
C ASN A 129 12.54 26.86 -8.87
N GLU A 130 11.76 26.04 -9.57
CA GLU A 130 10.33 26.29 -9.84
C GLU A 130 9.47 25.24 -9.12
N ASP A 131 9.67 23.97 -9.45
CA ASP A 131 8.91 22.85 -8.89
C ASP A 131 9.57 22.22 -7.65
N TYR A 132 10.89 22.34 -7.54
CA TYR A 132 11.67 21.83 -6.41
C TYR A 132 12.94 22.65 -6.17
N PRO A 133 13.47 22.74 -4.93
CA PRO A 133 14.60 23.60 -4.61
C PRO A 133 15.94 23.07 -5.14
N ASP A 134 16.81 23.97 -5.60
CA ASP A 134 18.24 23.69 -5.82
C ASP A 134 18.97 23.59 -4.47
N ASN A 135 18.88 22.43 -3.84
CA ASN A 135 19.52 22.16 -2.57
C ASN A 135 20.17 20.78 -2.62
N PRO A 136 21.46 20.62 -2.27
CA PRO A 136 22.14 19.33 -2.31
C PRO A 136 21.56 18.29 -1.33
N ARG A 137 20.76 18.72 -0.34
CA ARG A 137 19.99 17.84 0.54
C ARG A 137 18.64 17.40 -0.05
N TRP A 138 18.19 18.04 -1.14
CA TRP A 138 16.94 17.72 -1.80
C TRP A 138 17.13 16.59 -2.82
N PRO A 139 16.27 15.56 -2.83
CA PRO A 139 16.32 14.52 -3.85
C PRO A 139 16.03 15.12 -5.25
N PRO A 140 16.95 15.01 -6.23
CA PRO A 140 16.76 15.59 -7.55
C PRO A 140 15.46 15.10 -8.21
N HIS A 141 14.73 15.99 -8.88
CA HIS A 141 13.47 15.73 -9.60
C HIS A 141 12.29 15.28 -8.73
N LEU A 142 12.42 15.29 -7.39
CA LEU A 142 11.30 14.99 -6.51
C LEU A 142 10.44 16.24 -6.34
N VAL A 143 9.20 16.17 -6.83
CA VAL A 143 8.13 17.11 -6.48
C VAL A 143 7.24 16.43 -5.43
N PRO A 144 7.09 16.99 -4.23
CA PRO A 144 6.31 16.35 -3.17
C PRO A 144 4.81 16.46 -3.50
N PHE A 145 4.05 15.41 -3.18
CA PHE A 145 2.60 15.42 -3.29
C PHE A 145 1.93 15.20 -1.93
N PRO A 146 0.88 15.95 -1.57
CA PRO A 146 0.21 15.76 -0.30
C PRO A 146 -0.48 14.38 -0.24
N VAL A 147 -0.12 13.60 0.79
CA VAL A 147 -0.84 12.38 1.18
C VAL A 147 -1.61 12.68 2.45
N HIS A 148 -2.93 12.80 2.34
CA HIS A 148 -3.80 13.14 3.46
C HIS A 148 -4.10 11.91 4.32
N THR A 149 -4.17 12.11 5.62
CA THR A 149 -4.55 11.06 6.57
C THR A 149 -5.38 11.62 7.71
N ILE A 150 -6.05 10.71 8.43
CA ILE A 150 -6.86 11.01 9.62
C ILE A 150 -6.48 9.97 10.66
N ALA A 151 -6.37 10.40 11.92
CA ALA A 151 -6.08 9.51 13.04
C ALA A 151 -7.01 8.29 13.04
N LYS A 152 -6.43 7.11 13.30
CA LYS A 152 -7.10 5.81 13.17
C LYS A 152 -8.42 5.71 13.95
N ASP A 153 -8.47 6.29 15.16
CA ASP A 153 -9.65 6.31 16.03
C ASP A 153 -10.80 7.20 15.51
N ARG A 154 -10.56 7.93 14.41
CA ARG A 154 -11.53 8.81 13.74
C ARG A 154 -11.67 8.51 12.25
N ASP A 155 -10.95 7.51 11.74
CA ASP A 155 -10.99 7.15 10.33
C ASP A 155 -12.17 6.21 10.03
N TYR A 156 -13.31 6.77 9.67
CA TYR A 156 -14.50 6.01 9.25
C TYR A 156 -14.55 5.67 7.75
N VAL A 157 -13.54 6.09 6.99
CA VAL A 157 -13.50 5.92 5.52
C VAL A 157 -12.43 4.91 5.11
N GLY A 158 -11.23 5.02 5.68
CA GLY A 158 -10.08 4.18 5.36
C GLY A 158 -9.87 3.02 6.32
N ASP A 159 -10.30 3.10 7.58
CA ASP A 159 -10.23 1.96 8.49
C ASP A 159 -11.47 1.06 8.27
N PRO A 160 -11.29 -0.15 7.68
CA PRO A 160 -12.41 -1.05 7.42
C PRO A 160 -13.05 -1.57 8.70
N LEU A 161 -12.34 -1.50 9.83
CA LEU A 161 -12.92 -1.88 11.10
C LEU A 161 -13.87 -0.79 11.60
N ALA A 162 -13.69 0.47 11.22
CA ALA A 162 -14.37 1.63 11.80
C ALA A 162 -14.21 1.71 13.34
N PRO A 163 -13.81 2.86 13.88
CA PRO A 163 -13.65 3.02 15.32
C PRO A 163 -15.02 2.97 16.02
N ASN A 164 -15.10 2.25 17.14
CA ASN A 164 -16.27 2.17 18.03
C ASN A 164 -17.59 1.80 17.32
N CYS A 165 -17.62 0.64 16.64
CA CYS A 165 -18.81 0.14 15.94
C CYS A 165 -19.38 -1.14 16.59
N PRO A 166 -20.25 -1.04 17.62
CA PRO A 166 -20.86 -2.22 18.27
C PRO A 166 -21.61 -3.13 17.29
N ARG A 167 -22.18 -2.53 16.23
CA ARG A 167 -22.90 -3.27 15.19
C ARG A 167 -21.98 -4.22 14.43
N ARG A 168 -20.74 -3.82 14.14
CA ARG A 168 -19.74 -4.68 13.49
C ARG A 168 -19.44 -5.89 14.36
N ASP A 169 -19.22 -5.68 15.65
CA ASP A 169 -18.86 -6.75 16.57
C ASP A 169 -20.00 -7.77 16.68
N TRP A 170 -21.25 -7.28 16.79
CA TRP A 170 -22.43 -8.14 16.74
C TRP A 170 -22.53 -8.94 15.42
N LEU A 171 -22.26 -8.30 14.27
CA LEU A 171 -22.28 -8.97 12.96
C LEU A 171 -21.18 -10.04 12.85
N LEU A 172 -20.01 -9.77 13.40
CA LEU A 172 -18.89 -10.72 13.44
C LEU A 172 -19.22 -11.91 14.36
N GLU A 173 -19.80 -11.66 15.54
CA GLU A 173 -20.24 -12.72 16.44
C GLU A 173 -21.31 -13.60 15.80
N MET A 174 -22.24 -13.02 15.04
CA MET A 174 -23.23 -13.80 14.31
C MET A 174 -22.61 -14.62 13.18
N SER A 175 -21.69 -14.04 12.40
CA SER A 175 -21.05 -14.76 11.31
C SER A 175 -20.24 -15.96 11.81
N GLN A 176 -19.65 -15.85 13.01
CA GLN A 176 -18.96 -16.96 13.67
C GLN A 176 -19.87 -18.10 14.12
N ARG A 177 -21.18 -17.87 14.22
CA ARG A 177 -22.21 -18.89 14.53
C ARG A 177 -22.77 -19.56 13.27
N ALA A 178 -22.46 -19.05 12.08
CA ALA A 178 -22.93 -19.64 10.83
C ALA A 178 -22.37 -21.07 10.65
N PRO A 179 -23.16 -22.04 10.14
CA PRO A 179 -22.71 -23.42 9.95
C PRO A 179 -21.41 -23.53 9.15
N GLU A 180 -21.24 -22.68 8.14
CA GLU A 180 -20.05 -22.62 7.29
C GLU A 180 -18.81 -22.21 8.09
N PHE A 181 -18.95 -21.24 9.00
CA PHE A 181 -17.86 -20.81 9.86
C PHE A 181 -17.50 -21.87 10.90
N ILE A 182 -18.52 -22.50 11.50
CA ILE A 182 -18.31 -23.61 12.45
C ILE A 182 -17.59 -24.78 11.77
N LYS A 183 -18.01 -25.14 10.55
CA LYS A 183 -17.36 -26.17 9.75
C LYS A 183 -15.91 -25.81 9.46
N LEU A 184 -15.65 -24.61 8.93
CA LEU A 184 -14.29 -24.12 8.66
C LEU A 184 -13.42 -24.16 9.92
N ARG A 185 -13.97 -23.75 11.07
CA ARG A 185 -13.25 -23.79 12.34
C ARG A 185 -12.89 -25.22 12.74
N ASN A 186 -13.83 -26.16 12.63
CA ASN A 186 -13.60 -27.57 12.96
C ASN A 186 -12.57 -28.22 12.04
N ASP A 187 -12.65 -27.92 10.73
CA ASP A 187 -11.71 -28.43 9.72
C ASP A 187 -10.27 -27.92 9.93
N ASN A 188 -10.12 -26.73 10.56
CA ASN A 188 -8.83 -26.10 10.85
C ASN A 188 -8.38 -26.24 12.31
N GLN A 189 -9.01 -27.11 13.12
CA GLN A 189 -8.47 -27.47 14.43
C GLN A 189 -7.23 -28.34 14.27
N VAL A 190 -6.11 -27.74 13.89
CA VAL A 190 -4.79 -28.37 14.03
C VAL A 190 -4.52 -28.46 15.53
N GLY A 191 -4.27 -29.68 16.01
CA GLY A 191 -4.30 -30.06 17.42
C GLY A 191 -3.70 -29.02 18.37
N LYS A 192 -4.41 -28.75 19.47
CA LYS A 192 -3.86 -28.03 20.61
C LYS A 192 -2.54 -28.69 20.99
N VAL A 193 -1.42 -27.98 20.80
CA VAL A 193 -0.13 -28.40 21.35
C VAL A 193 -0.36 -28.46 22.86
N SER A 194 -0.27 -29.67 23.39
CA SER A 194 -0.43 -30.00 24.80
C SER A 194 0.84 -29.67 25.58
#